data_AF-J1F897-F1
#
_entry.id   AF-J1F897-F1
#
_cell.length_a   1.000
_cell.length_b   1.000
_cell.length_c   1.000
_cell.angle_alpha   90.00
_cell.angle_beta   90.00
_cell.angle_gamma   90.00
#
_symmetry.space_group_name_H-M   'P 1'
#
loop_
_entity.id
_entity.type
_entity.pdbx_description
1 polymer ?
#
loop_
_entity_poly.entity_id
_entity_poly.type
_entity_poly.pdbx_seq_one_letter_code
_entity_poly.pdbx_strand_id
1 'polypeptide(L)'
;YFGVEKAIGILRVNEASKIGMVERIHKKFDLETSYLPKYSDENHAVALSVLLKKFDVGMSAQKFNKLLIYAGILEVKTRKSSKYRTEKDVDGKEVKIPILKEFKSLTEKGLEFGKNVISPKNQLETQPYYFESKFSELLAFLKI
;
A
#
# COMPACT_ATOMS: atom_id res chain seq x y z
N TYR A 1 -2.98 -19.27 -10.12
CA TYR A 1 -3.77 -18.58 -9.07
C TYR A 1 -3.03 -18.36 -7.76
N PHE A 2 -2.19 -19.29 -7.28
CA PHE A 2 -1.46 -19.20 -6.00
C PHE A 2 -0.66 -17.89 -5.77
N GLY A 3 -0.08 -17.29 -6.82
CA GLY A 3 0.69 -16.05 -6.69
C GLY A 3 -0.14 -14.81 -6.35
N VAL A 4 -1.40 -14.74 -6.79
CA VAL A 4 -2.27 -13.58 -6.60
C VAL A 4 -2.84 -13.56 -5.20
N GLU A 5 -3.28 -14.72 -4.72
CA GLU A 5 -3.75 -14.89 -3.35
C GLU A 5 -2.63 -14.59 -2.34
N LYS A 6 -1.40 -15.09 -2.58
CA LYS A 6 -0.24 -14.69 -1.77
C LYS A 6 0.03 -13.20 -1.82
N ALA A 7 -0.05 -12.57 -3.00
CA ALA A 7 0.15 -11.13 -3.12
C ALA A 7 -0.93 -10.35 -2.36
N ILE A 8 -2.20 -10.77 -2.43
CA ILE A 8 -3.30 -10.16 -1.69
C ILE A 8 -3.07 -10.26 -0.19
N GLY A 9 -2.66 -11.44 0.31
CA GLY A 9 -2.32 -11.65 1.72
C GLY A 9 -1.12 -10.83 2.18
N ILE A 10 -0.02 -10.84 1.41
CA ILE A 10 1.22 -10.10 1.73
C ILE A 10 0.99 -8.59 1.70
N LEU A 11 0.24 -8.10 0.72
CA LEU A 11 -0.03 -6.66 0.54
C LEU A 11 -1.20 -6.17 1.40
N ARG A 12 -2.04 -7.07 1.91
CA ARG A 12 -3.24 -6.76 2.69
C ARG A 12 -4.11 -5.70 1.99
N VAL A 13 -4.40 -5.94 0.72
CA VAL A 13 -5.22 -5.03 -0.11
C VAL A 13 -6.69 -5.07 0.31
N ASN A 14 -7.38 -3.94 0.19
CA ASN A 14 -8.82 -3.83 0.50
C ASN A 14 -9.70 -4.62 -0.49
N GLU A 15 -10.97 -4.85 -0.14
CA GLU A 15 -11.92 -5.61 -0.96
C GLU A 15 -12.08 -5.02 -2.37
N ALA A 16 -12.15 -3.69 -2.50
CA ALA A 16 -12.23 -3.03 -3.81
C ALA A 16 -11.04 -3.39 -4.71
N SER A 17 -9.83 -3.35 -4.13
CA SER A 17 -8.61 -3.67 -4.87
C SER A 17 -8.49 -5.18 -5.11
N LYS A 18 -8.99 -6.04 -4.21
CA LYS A 18 -9.09 -7.49 -4.47
C LYS A 18 -9.95 -7.73 -5.70
N ILE A 19 -11.16 -7.17 -5.74
CA ILE A 19 -12.07 -7.26 -6.89
C ILE A 19 -11.38 -6.74 -8.16
N GLY A 20 -10.76 -5.55 -8.10
CA GLY A 20 -10.06 -4.98 -9.25
C GLY A 20 -8.84 -5.79 -9.71
N MET A 21 -8.13 -6.45 -8.79
CA MET A 21 -7.04 -7.38 -9.12
C MET A 21 -7.58 -8.62 -9.82
N VAL A 22 -8.65 -9.22 -9.27
CA VAL A 22 -9.33 -10.39 -9.86
C VAL A 22 -9.83 -10.06 -11.26
N GLU A 23 -10.49 -8.91 -11.44
CA GLU A 23 -11.02 -8.45 -12.73
C GLU A 23 -9.92 -8.35 -13.79
N ARG A 24 -8.77 -7.71 -13.47
CA ARG A 24 -7.65 -7.58 -14.41
C ARG A 24 -7.07 -8.92 -14.83
N ILE A 25 -7.00 -9.88 -13.91
CA ILE A 25 -6.50 -11.22 -14.22
C ILE A 25 -7.47 -11.94 -15.15
N HIS A 26 -8.76 -11.91 -14.84
CA HIS A 26 -9.78 -12.55 -15.67
C HIS A 26 -9.78 -11.98 -17.09
N LYS A 27 -9.71 -10.65 -17.23
CA LYS A 27 -9.55 -9.99 -18.53
C LYS A 27 -8.28 -10.41 -19.28
N LYS A 28 -7.16 -10.65 -18.58
CA LYS A 28 -5.91 -11.09 -19.22
C LYS A 28 -5.99 -12.50 -19.79
N PHE A 29 -6.90 -13.33 -19.28
CA PHE A 29 -7.13 -14.71 -19.74
C PHE A 29 -8.44 -14.85 -20.51
N ASP A 30 -9.03 -13.74 -20.96
CA ASP A 30 -10.32 -13.71 -21.67
C ASP A 30 -11.46 -14.42 -20.92
N LEU A 31 -11.43 -14.36 -19.59
CA LEU A 31 -12.45 -14.91 -18.71
C LEU A 31 -13.52 -13.87 -18.37
N GLU A 32 -14.75 -14.35 -18.14
CA GLU A 32 -15.88 -13.51 -17.77
C GLU A 32 -15.62 -12.74 -16.45
N THR A 33 -16.11 -11.51 -16.37
CA THR A 33 -15.97 -10.63 -15.18
C THR A 33 -17.31 -10.05 -14.71
N SER A 34 -18.40 -10.39 -15.40
CA SER A 34 -19.75 -9.87 -15.15
C SER A 34 -20.27 -10.18 -13.73
N TYR A 35 -19.82 -11.30 -13.16
CA TYR A 35 -20.19 -11.78 -11.83
C TYR A 35 -19.45 -11.08 -10.69
N LEU A 36 -18.45 -10.24 -10.98
CA LEU A 36 -17.71 -9.54 -9.94
C LEU A 36 -18.58 -8.41 -9.34
N PRO A 37 -18.69 -8.33 -8.00
CA PRO A 37 -19.47 -7.28 -7.35
C PRO A 37 -18.88 -5.90 -7.67
N LYS A 38 -19.73 -4.94 -8.05
CA LYS A 38 -19.32 -3.58 -8.45
C LYS A 38 -19.17 -2.60 -7.29
N TYR A 39 -19.54 -3.02 -6.10
CA TYR A 39 -19.61 -2.18 -4.91
C TYR A 39 -18.83 -2.86 -3.78
N SER A 40 -17.79 -2.20 -3.29
CA SER A 40 -17.40 -2.39 -1.90
C SER A 40 -17.75 -1.10 -1.17
N ASP A 41 -18.67 -1.22 -0.23
CA ASP A 41 -19.10 -0.14 0.65
C ASP A 41 -17.98 0.12 1.66
N GLU A 42 -16.89 0.70 1.17
CA GLU A 42 -15.73 0.97 1.99
C GLU A 42 -15.83 2.38 2.55
N ASN A 43 -15.82 2.47 3.88
CA ASN A 43 -15.58 3.70 4.64
C ASN A 43 -14.64 4.63 3.87
N HIS A 44 -15.08 5.87 3.68
CA HIS A 44 -14.34 6.87 2.90
C HIS A 44 -12.94 7.04 3.50
N ALA A 45 -11.95 6.51 2.79
CA ALA A 45 -10.56 6.59 3.18
C ALA A 45 -9.83 7.48 2.19
N VAL A 46 -8.99 8.38 2.70
CA VAL A 46 -8.24 9.35 1.90
C VAL A 46 -6.77 9.37 2.30
N ALA A 47 -5.95 10.03 1.49
CA ALA A 47 -4.53 10.17 1.78
C ALA A 47 -4.31 10.95 3.08
N LEU A 48 -3.27 10.58 3.82
CA LEU A 48 -2.90 11.19 5.11
C LEU A 48 -2.78 12.71 5.05
N SER A 49 -2.20 13.26 3.97
CA SER A 49 -2.03 14.71 3.79
C SER A 49 -3.35 15.47 3.72
N VAL A 50 -4.43 14.83 3.25
CA VAL A 50 -5.78 15.41 3.21
C VAL A 50 -6.33 15.50 4.63
N LEU A 51 -6.18 14.43 5.41
CA LEU A 51 -6.69 14.37 6.79
C LEU A 51 -5.92 15.30 7.72
N LEU A 52 -4.59 15.38 7.60
CA LEU A 52 -3.80 16.31 8.40
C LEU A 52 -4.24 17.77 8.19
N LYS A 53 -4.55 18.14 6.95
CA LYS A 53 -5.12 19.48 6.65
C LYS A 53 -6.53 19.64 7.20
N LYS A 54 -7.38 18.62 7.05
CA LYS A 54 -8.79 18.67 7.47
C LYS A 54 -8.95 18.77 8.99
N PHE A 55 -8.08 18.10 9.75
CA PHE A 55 -8.08 18.10 11.21
C PHE A 55 -7.13 19.15 11.80
N ASP A 56 -6.62 20.08 10.97
CA ASP A 56 -5.68 21.14 11.36
C ASP A 56 -4.47 20.64 12.17
N VAL A 57 -3.98 19.45 11.82
CA VAL A 57 -2.79 18.89 12.44
C VAL A 57 -1.60 19.64 11.85
N GLY A 58 -0.96 20.50 12.65
CA GLY A 58 0.19 21.33 12.28
C GLY A 58 1.49 20.56 11.97
N MET A 59 1.38 19.33 11.49
CA MET A 59 2.48 18.41 11.26
C MET A 59 2.50 17.88 9.84
N SER A 60 3.71 17.77 9.26
CA SER A 60 3.86 17.22 7.92
C SER A 60 3.55 15.72 7.87
N ALA A 61 3.06 15.26 6.72
CA ALA A 61 2.83 13.83 6.48
C ALA A 61 4.11 12.99 6.65
N GLN A 62 5.30 13.57 6.42
CA GLN A 62 6.57 12.87 6.64
C GLN A 62 6.80 12.62 8.13
N LYS A 63 6.63 13.64 8.98
CA LYS A 63 6.80 13.51 10.43
C LYS A 63 5.71 12.60 11.03
N PHE A 64 4.47 12.70 10.55
CA PHE A 64 3.38 11.82 10.96
C PHE A 64 3.63 10.35 10.60
N ASN A 65 4.13 10.08 9.38
CA ASN A 65 4.51 8.71 8.99
C ASN A 65 5.59 8.11 9.90
N LYS A 66 6.54 8.91 10.40
CA LYS A 66 7.55 8.41 11.35
C LYS A 66 6.91 7.99 12.67
N LEU A 67 5.94 8.75 13.17
CA LEU A 67 5.18 8.38 14.38
C LEU A 67 4.38 7.10 14.17
N LEU A 68 3.72 6.98 13.02
CA LEU A 68 2.95 5.77 12.69
C LEU A 68 3.84 4.51 12.58
N ILE A 69 5.06 4.66 12.04
CA ILE A 69 6.03 3.57 12.00
C ILE A 69 6.47 3.19 13.41
N TYR A 70 6.84 4.18 14.23
CA TYR A 70 7.23 3.95 15.63
C TYR A 70 6.11 3.28 16.44
N ALA A 71 4.87 3.66 16.19
CA ALA A 71 3.70 3.11 16.86
C ALA A 71 3.21 1.75 16.31
N GLY A 72 3.91 1.20 15.29
CA GLY A 72 3.58 -0.08 14.67
C GLY A 72 2.32 -0.09 13.80
N ILE A 73 1.78 1.07 13.45
CA ILE A 73 0.60 1.24 12.57
C ILE A 73 1.01 1.16 11.10
N LEU A 74 2.22 1.61 10.78
CA LEU A 74 2.75 1.65 9.43
C LEU A 74 4.06 0.89 9.35
N GLU A 75 4.29 0.21 8.24
CA GLU A 75 5.54 -0.49 7.95
C GLU A 75 6.13 -0.01 6.62
N VAL A 76 7.45 -0.16 6.49
CA VAL A 76 8.18 0.05 5.25
C VAL A 76 8.37 -1.30 4.57
N LYS A 77 7.83 -1.45 3.37
CA LYS A 77 7.99 -2.62 2.52
C LYS A 77 8.94 -2.29 1.37
N THR A 78 9.60 -3.31 0.84
CA THR A 78 10.47 -3.18 -0.32
C THR A 78 9.90 -3.92 -1.51
N ARG A 79 10.20 -3.41 -2.71
CA ARG A 79 9.98 -4.11 -3.97
C ARG A 79 11.20 -3.99 -4.86
N LYS A 80 11.29 -4.88 -5.85
CA LYS A 80 12.27 -4.74 -6.92
C LYS A 80 11.87 -3.58 -7.85
N SER A 81 12.83 -2.74 -8.17
CA SER A 81 12.77 -1.78 -9.26
C SER A 81 12.83 -2.52 -10.60
N SER A 82 12.29 -1.92 -11.66
CA SER A 82 12.56 -2.38 -13.04
C SER A 82 13.99 -2.06 -13.49
N LYS A 83 14.69 -1.19 -12.75
CA LYS A 83 16.09 -0.84 -12.97
C LYS A 83 17.01 -1.74 -12.14
N TYR A 84 18.20 -1.99 -12.67
CA TYR A 84 19.26 -2.76 -12.04
C TYR A 84 20.53 -1.93 -12.00
N ARG A 85 21.40 -2.22 -11.04
CA ARG A 85 22.78 -1.73 -11.04
C ARG A 85 23.66 -2.80 -11.69
N THR A 86 24.69 -2.38 -12.41
CA THR A 86 25.68 -3.30 -12.98
C THR A 86 26.98 -3.15 -12.18
N GLU A 87 27.53 -4.28 -11.75
CA GLU A 87 28.85 -4.37 -11.12
C GLU A 87 29.68 -5.43 -11.87
N LYS A 88 31.01 -5.37 -11.80
CA LYS A 88 31.88 -6.39 -12.39
C LYS A 88 32.25 -7.42 -11.32
N ASP A 89 32.18 -8.70 -11.64
CA ASP A 89 32.68 -9.76 -10.76
C ASP A 89 34.21 -9.84 -10.76
N VAL A 90 34.75 -10.79 -9.98
CA VAL A 90 36.20 -11.01 -9.83
C VAL A 90 36.86 -11.38 -11.16
N ASP A 91 36.11 -11.95 -12.10
CA ASP A 91 36.52 -12.31 -13.45
C ASP A 91 36.24 -11.21 -14.50
N GLY A 92 35.76 -10.04 -14.06
CA GLY A 92 35.48 -8.88 -14.91
C GLY A 92 34.16 -8.92 -15.69
N LYS A 93 33.30 -9.92 -15.45
CA LYS A 93 31.97 -10.03 -16.10
C LYS A 93 30.94 -9.13 -15.43
N GLU A 94 30.04 -8.59 -16.23
CA GLU A 94 28.95 -7.75 -15.74
C GLU A 94 27.86 -8.57 -15.04
N VAL A 95 27.59 -8.21 -13.78
CA VAL A 95 26.55 -8.78 -12.93
C VAL A 95 25.46 -7.74 -12.66
N LYS A 96 24.21 -8.12 -12.89
CA LYS A 96 23.03 -7.27 -12.63
C LYS A 96 22.54 -7.45 -11.20
N ILE A 97 22.60 -6.37 -10.42
CA ILE A 97 22.13 -6.31 -9.03
C ILE A 97 20.76 -5.63 -8.99
N PRO A 98 19.75 -6.26 -8.36
CA PRO A 98 18.41 -5.68 -8.26
C PRO A 98 18.42 -4.45 -7.34
N ILE A 99 17.84 -3.34 -7.82
CA ILE A 99 17.63 -2.16 -7.00
C ILE A 99 16.31 -2.32 -6.23
N LEU A 100 16.36 -2.22 -4.91
CA LEU A 100 15.16 -2.23 -4.07
C LEU A 100 14.61 -0.82 -3.89
N LYS A 101 13.28 -0.69 -3.96
CA LYS A 101 12.54 0.54 -3.67
C LYS A 101 11.63 0.33 -2.48
N GLU A 102 11.61 1.30 -1.59
CA GLU A 102 10.75 1.30 -0.41
C GLU A 102 9.40 1.96 -0.68
N PHE A 103 8.36 1.43 -0.06
CA PHE A 103 7.02 2.00 0.00
C PHE A 103 6.41 1.74 1.38
N LYS A 104 5.33 2.47 1.71
CA LYS A 104 4.67 2.39 3.02
C LYS A 104 3.37 1.61 2.90
N SER A 105 3.08 0.79 3.90
CA SER A 105 1.86 -0.01 3.97
C SER A 105 1.37 -0.03 5.41
N LEU A 106 0.05 -0.03 5.62
CA LEU A 106 -0.53 -0.31 6.93
C LEU A 106 -0.23 -1.75 7.35
N THR A 107 0.15 -1.91 8.62
CA THR A 107 0.26 -3.20 9.29
C THR A 107 -1.14 -3.75 9.58
N GLU A 108 -1.25 -4.98 10.13
CA GLU A 108 -2.55 -5.52 10.58
C GLU A 108 -3.24 -4.60 11.58
N LYS A 109 -2.49 -4.08 12.56
CA LYS A 109 -2.99 -3.08 13.50
C LYS A 109 -3.41 -1.78 12.79
N GLY A 110 -2.67 -1.37 11.77
CA GLY A 110 -2.96 -0.15 11.04
C GLY A 110 -4.23 -0.20 10.19
N LEU A 111 -4.70 -1.40 9.81
CA LEU A 111 -5.93 -1.57 9.05
C LEU A 111 -7.19 -1.18 9.84
N GLU A 112 -7.10 -1.06 11.17
CA GLU A 112 -8.18 -0.50 11.99
C GLU A 112 -8.47 0.97 11.63
N PHE A 113 -7.43 1.73 11.28
CA PHE A 113 -7.52 3.17 11.00
C PHE A 113 -7.61 3.49 9.51
N GLY A 114 -7.55 2.49 8.62
CA GLY A 114 -7.43 2.73 7.20
C GLY A 114 -7.32 1.48 6.34
N LYS A 115 -6.92 1.70 5.09
CA LYS A 115 -6.76 0.65 4.10
C LYS A 115 -5.56 0.87 3.19
N ASN A 116 -5.00 -0.22 2.70
CA ASN A 116 -3.94 -0.19 1.70
C ASN A 116 -4.57 -0.16 0.30
N VAL A 117 -4.38 0.95 -0.40
CA VAL A 117 -4.83 1.11 -1.78
C VAL A 117 -3.64 0.91 -2.71
N ILE A 118 -3.86 0.28 -3.87
CA ILE A 118 -2.81 0.14 -4.90
C ILE A 118 -2.37 1.54 -5.35
N SER A 119 -1.05 1.77 -5.39
CA SER A 119 -0.48 3.05 -5.82
C SER A 119 -0.78 3.28 -7.31
N PRO A 120 -1.32 4.45 -7.71
CA PRO A 120 -1.53 4.76 -9.12
C PRO A 120 -0.20 4.89 -9.88
N LYS A 121 0.90 5.16 -9.18
CA LYS A 121 2.25 5.28 -9.78
C LYS A 121 2.89 3.92 -10.03
N ASN A 122 2.54 2.90 -9.25
CA ASN A 122 3.10 1.56 -9.41
C ASN A 122 2.19 0.49 -8.82
N GLN A 123 1.77 -0.46 -9.66
CA GLN A 123 0.85 -1.53 -9.25
C GLN A 123 1.48 -2.55 -8.27
N LEU A 124 2.81 -2.54 -8.11
CA LEU A 124 3.54 -3.37 -7.16
C LEU A 124 3.73 -2.68 -5.79
N GLU A 125 3.15 -1.50 -5.61
CA GLU A 125 3.19 -0.73 -4.36
C GLU A 125 1.78 -0.53 -3.83
N THR A 126 1.64 -0.55 -2.52
CA THR A 126 0.48 0.01 -1.83
C THR A 126 0.80 1.39 -1.30
N GLN A 127 -0.25 2.15 -0.99
CA GLN A 127 -0.17 3.38 -0.22
C GLN A 127 -1.27 3.39 0.85
N PRO A 128 -0.96 3.87 2.07
CA PRO A 128 -1.90 3.89 3.18
C PRO A 128 -2.90 5.04 3.01
N TYR A 129 -4.19 4.71 2.98
CA TYR A 129 -5.29 5.67 3.09
C TYR A 129 -5.95 5.44 4.45
N TYR A 130 -6.45 6.50 5.07
CA TYR A 130 -7.01 6.44 6.42
C TYR A 130 -8.49 6.77 6.40
N PHE A 131 -9.28 6.08 7.20
CA PHE A 131 -10.70 6.34 7.35
C PHE A 131 -10.89 7.67 8.06
N GLU A 132 -11.67 8.55 7.45
CA GLU A 132 -11.94 9.86 8.05
C GLU A 132 -12.61 9.74 9.43
N SER A 133 -13.57 8.82 9.54
CA SER A 133 -14.31 8.55 10.79
C SER A 133 -13.43 8.04 11.94
N LYS A 134 -12.26 7.45 11.64
CA LYS A 134 -11.32 6.90 12.63
C LYS A 134 -10.10 7.79 12.85
N PHE A 135 -10.01 8.93 12.16
CA PHE A 135 -8.80 9.74 12.25
C PHE A 135 -8.62 10.39 13.63
N SER A 136 -9.70 10.82 14.30
CA SER A 136 -9.62 11.31 15.68
C SER A 136 -9.10 10.24 16.65
N GLU A 137 -9.55 8.99 16.50
CA GLU A 137 -9.07 7.87 17.32
C GLU A 137 -7.58 7.59 17.06
N LEU A 138 -7.13 7.72 15.81
CA LEU A 138 -5.72 7.61 15.44
C LEU A 138 -4.87 8.71 16.09
N LEU A 139 -5.35 9.96 16.12
CA LEU A 139 -4.66 11.07 16.79
C LEU A 139 -4.55 10.82 18.30
N ALA A 140 -5.64 10.42 18.94
CA ALA A 140 -5.65 10.07 20.36
C ALA A 140 -4.70 8.91 20.67
N PHE A 141 -4.66 7.88 19.82
CA PHE A 141 -3.72 6.76 19.95
C PHE A 141 -2.24 7.22 19.88
N LEU A 142 -1.95 8.20 19.04
CA LEU A 142 -0.62 8.81 18.89
C LEU A 142 -0.32 9.90 19.92
N LYS A 143 -1.30 10.27 20.77
CA LYS A 143 -1.23 11.37 21.76
C LYS A 143 -0.91 12.72 21.10
N ILE A 144 -1.58 13.01 19.99
CA ILE A 144 -1.48 14.26 19.22
C ILE A 144 -2.73 15.09 19.43
#